data_AF-A0A7R9R0Z8-F1
#
_entry.id   AF-A0A7R9R0Z8-F1
#
_cell.length_a   1.000
_cell.length_b   1.000
_cell.length_c   1.000
_cell.angle_alpha   90.00
_cell.angle_beta   90.00
_cell.angle_gamma   90.00
#
_symmetry.space_group_name_H-M   'P 1'
#
loop_
_entity.id
_entity.type
_entity.pdbx_description
1 polymer ?
#
loop_
_entity_poly.entity_id
_entity_poly.type
_entity_poly.pdbx_seq_one_letter_code
_entity_poly.pdbx_strand_id
1 'polypeptide(L)' 'MKPYALHGHERAITQIKYNREGDLLFSSAKDSTPNVWYTING' A
#
# COMPACT_ATOMS: atom_id res chain seq x y z
N MET A 1 -18.49 -6.17 -1.67
CA MET A 1 -17.05 -5.82 -1.75
C MET A 1 -16.32 -6.62 -0.67
N LYS A 2 -15.27 -7.37 -1.01
CA LYS A 2 -14.46 -8.13 -0.04
C LYS A 2 -13.11 -7.42 0.13
N PRO A 3 -12.73 -6.98 1.34
CA PRO A 3 -11.45 -6.29 1.55
C PRO A 3 -10.28 -7.28 1.46
N TYR A 4 -9.14 -6.78 0.94
CA TYR A 4 -7.84 -7.45 1.03
C TYR A 4 -7.05 -6.89 2.22
N ALA A 5 -6.33 -7.76 2.93
CA ALA A 5 -5.40 -7.36 3.99
C ALA A 5 -3.97 -7.54 3.45
N LEU A 6 -3.24 -6.43 3.32
CA LEU A 6 -1.87 -6.41 2.81
C LEU A 6 -0.91 -6.25 3.99
N HIS A 7 -0.08 -7.25 4.22
CA HIS A 7 0.88 -7.28 5.32
C HIS A 7 2.29 -6.99 4.78
N GLY A 8 2.70 -5.72 4.87
CA GLY A 8 4.07 -5.33 4.49
C GLY A 8 4.71 -4.29 5.40
N HIS A 9 3.96 -3.68 6.32
CA HIS A 9 4.47 -2.71 7.27
C HIS A 9 4.43 -3.27 8.68
N GLU A 10 5.51 -3.06 9.43
CA GLU A 10 5.62 -3.45 10.84
C GLU A 10 5.19 -2.32 11.77
N ARG A 11 5.03 -1.10 11.24
CA ARG A 11 4.62 0.08 12.00
C ARG A 11 3.42 0.77 11.38
N ALA A 12 2.92 1.79 12.08
CA ALA A 12 1.76 2.55 11.64
C ALA A 12 1.99 3.19 10.26
N ILE A 13 1.04 2.96 9.35
CA ILE A 13 0.97 3.60 8.03
C ILE A 13 0.76 5.11 8.23
N THR A 14 1.50 5.91 7.46
CA THR A 14 1.46 7.37 7.52
C THR A 14 0.89 7.98 6.24
N GLN A 15 1.06 7.33 5.09
CA GLN A 15 0.55 7.83 3.82
C GLN A 15 0.22 6.69 2.85
N ILE A 16 -0.81 6.92 2.04
CA ILE A 16 -1.22 6.04 0.94
C ILE A 16 -1.46 6.91 -0.30
N LYS A 17 -0.95 6.48 -1.46
CA LYS A 17 -1.16 7.16 -2.74
C LYS A 17 -1.30 6.16 -3.87
N TYR A 18 -2.24 6.42 -4.77
CA TYR A 18 -2.32 5.74 -6.05
C TYR A 18 -1.43 6.44 -7.07
N ASN A 19 -0.90 5.69 -8.03
CA ASN A 19 -0.33 6.29 -9.23
C ASN A 19 -1.43 6.85 -10.15
N ARG A 20 -1.02 7.54 -11.22
CA ARG A 20 -1.94 8.19 -12.17
C ARG A 20 -2.83 7.19 -12.92
N GLU A 21 -2.28 6.02 -13.24
CA GLU A 21 -2.99 4.98 -14.00
C GLU A 21 -3.89 4.11 -13.11
N GLY A 22 -3.70 4.15 -11.78
CA GLY A 22 -4.54 3.45 -10.80
C GLY A 22 -4.23 1.96 -10.62
N ASP A 23 -3.20 1.43 -11.26
CA ASP A 23 -2.75 0.03 -11.16
C ASP A 23 -1.80 -0.23 -9.98
N LEU A 24 -1.18 0.84 -9.44
CA LEU A 24 -0.25 0.75 -8.31
C LEU A 24 -0.72 1.54 -7.09
N LEU A 25 -0.56 0.92 -5.93
CA LEU A 25 -0.76 1.52 -4.62
C LEU A 25 0.59 1.66 -3.91
N PHE A 26 0.94 2.87 -3.54
CA PHE A 26 2.09 3.16 -2.68
C PHE A 26 1.62 3.32 -1.24
N SER A 27 2.26 2.60 -0.33
CA SER A 27 2.08 2.77 1.11
C SER A 27 3.41 3.13 1.77
N SER A 28 3.38 4.08 2.68
CA SER A 28 4.51 4.40 3.54
C SER A 28 4.09 4.33 5.01
N ALA A 29 5.04 3.96 5.85
CA ALA A 29 4.82 3.80 7.28
C ALA A 29 5.99 4.38 8.07
N LYS A 30 5.95 4.18 9.38
CA LYS A 30 7.07 4.50 10.28
C LYS A 30 8.20 3.47 10.26
N ASP A 31 8.00 2.33 9.57
CA ASP A 31 9.14 1.52 9.13
C ASP A 31 9.76 2.26 7.93
N SER A 32 11.08 2.37 7.91
CA SER A 32 11.80 3.26 6.98
C SER A 32 11.77 2.79 5.51
N THR A 33 10.78 1.95 5.15
CA THR A 33 10.68 1.20 3.91
C THR A 33 9.25 1.35 3.34
N PRO A 34 9.06 2.11 2.25
CA PRO A 34 7.78 2.15 1.55
C PRO A 34 7.53 0.85 0.78
N ASN A 35 6.26 0.49 0.61
CA ASN A 35 5.82 -0.68 -0.16
C ASN A 35 4.99 -0.27 -1.38
N VAL A 36 4.99 -1.14 -2.40
CA VAL A 36 4.23 -0.98 -3.64
C VAL A 36 3.39 -2.24 -3.85
N TRP A 37 2.12 -2.04 -4.17
CA TRP A 37 1.14 -3.11 -4.34
C TRP A 37 0.40 -2.96 -5.66
N TYR A 38 -0.06 -4.08 -6.22
CA TYR A 38 -0.95 -4.05 -7.38
C TYR A 38 -2.39 -3.87 -6.90
N THR A 39 -3.11 -2.89 -7.45
CA THR A 39 -4.47 -2.59 -6.98
C THR A 39 -5.50 -3.66 -7.35
N ILE A 40 -5.19 -4.48 -8.36
CA ILE A 40 -6.08 -5.54 -8.85
C ILE A 40 -6.13 -6.76 -7.93
N ASN A 41 -5.03 -7.10 -7.26
CA ASN A 41 -4.88 -8.35 -6.50
C ASN A 41 -4.12 -8.23 -5.18
N GLY A 42 -3.57 -7.07 -4.85
CA GLY A 42 -2.83 -6.83 -3.62
C GLY A 42 -1.36 -7.18 -3.74
#